data_AF-A0A543B097-F1
#
_entry.id   AF-A0A543B097-F1
#
_cell.length_a   1.000
_cell.length_b   1.000
_cell.length_c   1.000
_cell.angle_alpha   90.00
_cell.angle_beta   90.00
_cell.angle_gamma   90.00
#
_symmetry.space_group_name_H-M   'P 1'
#
loop_
_entity.id
_entity.type
_entity.pdbx_description
1 polymer ?
#
loop_
_entity_poly.entity_id
_entity_poly.type
_entity_poly.pdbx_seq_one_letter_code
_entity_poly.pdbx_strand_id
1 'polypeptide(L)'
;MRYPVEVEDPSNIPSDGEPSSLGTHRQVREVLTMLLPGITFAPDGWIDYDGPGISFNAQVDDDDEPSTCLALFIYGAGPAAARIALTIAEALNARAFATGVADFLTPDNVESAADGWLSYRDRVLEE
;
A
#
# COMPACT_ATOMS: atom_id res chain seq x y z
N MET A 1 -2.61 -3.67 -5.44
CA MET A 1 -3.15 -4.00 -6.79
C MET A 1 -4.04 -5.24 -6.68
N ARG A 2 -5.05 -5.38 -7.53
CA ARG A 2 -5.82 -6.65 -7.60
C ARG A 2 -5.07 -7.65 -8.46
N TYR A 3 -4.31 -8.50 -7.78
CA TYR A 3 -3.71 -9.68 -8.40
C TYR A 3 -4.66 -10.88 -8.25
N PRO A 4 -4.70 -11.79 -9.24
CA PRO A 4 -5.43 -13.04 -9.11
C PRO A 4 -4.95 -13.79 -7.86
N VAL A 5 -5.88 -14.40 -7.12
CA VAL A 5 -5.57 -15.12 -5.87
C VAL A 5 -4.70 -16.35 -6.15
N GLU A 6 -4.78 -16.87 -7.37
CA GLU A 6 -4.01 -18.00 -7.86
C GLU A 6 -2.50 -17.70 -8.01
N VAL A 7 -2.11 -16.43 -8.04
CA VAL A 7 -0.70 -16.03 -8.14
C VAL A 7 -0.08 -15.99 -6.74
N GLU A 8 0.37 -17.12 -6.22
CA GLU A 8 0.95 -17.18 -4.88
C GLU A 8 2.26 -16.39 -4.75
N ASP A 9 3.09 -16.42 -5.79
CA ASP A 9 4.42 -15.78 -5.86
C ASP A 9 4.40 -14.61 -6.86
N PRO A 10 4.78 -13.39 -6.48
CA PRO A 10 4.85 -12.23 -7.38
C PRO A 10 5.73 -12.45 -8.61
N SER A 11 6.75 -13.32 -8.55
CA SER A 11 7.60 -13.63 -9.71
C SER A 11 6.86 -14.39 -10.81
N ASN A 12 5.70 -14.98 -10.50
CA ASN A 12 4.83 -15.66 -11.45
C ASN A 12 3.78 -14.73 -12.09
N ILE A 13 3.79 -13.41 -11.77
CA ILE A 13 2.92 -12.45 -12.43
C ILE A 13 3.35 -12.35 -13.91
N PRO A 14 2.45 -12.60 -14.88
CA PRO A 14 2.76 -12.44 -16.30
C PRO A 14 3.20 -11.00 -16.59
N SER A 15 4.26 -10.82 -17.37
CA SER A 15 4.77 -9.49 -17.72
C SER A 15 3.79 -8.65 -18.55
N ASP A 16 2.81 -9.30 -19.18
CA ASP A 16 1.71 -8.72 -19.97
C ASP A 16 0.36 -8.70 -19.21
N GLY A 17 0.34 -9.16 -17.95
CA GLY A 17 -0.86 -9.17 -17.14
C GLY A 17 -1.16 -7.77 -16.59
N GLU A 18 -2.23 -7.14 -17.09
CA GLU A 18 -2.74 -5.92 -16.47
C GLU A 18 -3.50 -6.25 -15.18
N PRO A 19 -3.17 -5.61 -14.04
CA PRO A 19 -3.91 -5.79 -12.81
C PRO A 19 -5.34 -5.28 -12.99
N SER A 20 -6.31 -6.00 -12.41
CA SER A 20 -7.70 -5.55 -12.41
C SER A 20 -7.83 -4.24 -11.64
N SER A 21 -8.77 -3.39 -12.05
CA SER A 21 -9.03 -2.13 -11.37
C SER A 21 -9.45 -2.34 -9.91
N LEU A 22 -8.92 -1.50 -9.02
CA LEU A 22 -9.32 -1.34 -7.62
C LEU A 22 -10.71 -0.71 -7.47
N GLY A 23 -11.29 -0.21 -8.57
CA GLY A 23 -12.42 0.71 -8.59
C GLY A 23 -12.00 2.06 -9.15
N THR A 24 -12.90 3.04 -9.10
CA THR A 24 -12.54 4.43 -9.44
C THR A 24 -11.72 5.06 -8.32
N HIS A 25 -10.97 6.12 -8.63
CA HIS A 25 -10.27 6.93 -7.62
C HIS A 25 -11.19 7.39 -6.49
N ARG A 26 -12.43 7.78 -6.80
CA ARG A 26 -13.47 8.09 -5.79
C ARG A 26 -13.72 6.93 -4.81
N GLN A 27 -13.88 5.72 -5.34
CA GLN A 27 -14.10 4.52 -4.50
C GLN A 27 -12.90 4.23 -3.62
N VAL A 28 -11.67 4.44 -4.12
CA VAL A 28 -10.45 4.32 -3.32
C VAL A 28 -10.46 5.35 -2.18
N ARG A 29 -10.78 6.63 -2.46
CA ARG A 29 -10.87 7.68 -1.42
C ARG A 29 -11.93 7.34 -0.36
N GLU A 30 -13.08 6.80 -0.76
CA GLU A 30 -14.14 6.38 0.17
C GLU A 30 -13.67 5.29 1.13
N VAL A 31 -12.97 4.27 0.62
CA VAL A 31 -12.39 3.21 1.47
C VAL A 31 -11.35 3.78 2.43
N LEU A 32 -10.44 4.63 1.94
CA LEU A 32 -9.42 5.25 2.80
C LEU A 32 -10.05 6.13 3.89
N THR A 33 -11.08 6.91 3.55
CA THR A 33 -11.82 7.76 4.51
C THR A 33 -12.48 6.92 5.62
N MET A 34 -12.98 5.73 5.27
CA MET A 34 -13.60 4.81 6.23
C MET A 34 -12.58 4.22 7.21
N LEU A 35 -11.39 3.88 6.72
CA LEU A 35 -10.33 3.24 7.51
C LEU A 35 -9.51 4.23 8.35
N LEU A 36 -9.36 5.47 7.88
CA LEU A 36 -8.37 6.41 8.38
C LEU A 36 -9.03 7.73 8.75
N PRO A 37 -9.61 7.82 9.97
CA PRO A 37 -10.16 9.07 10.47
C PRO A 37 -9.08 10.17 10.45
N GLY A 38 -9.37 11.29 9.79
CA GLY A 38 -8.42 12.40 9.68
C GLY A 38 -7.55 12.40 8.41
N ILE A 39 -7.76 11.45 7.49
CA ILE A 39 -7.15 11.53 6.16
C ILE A 39 -7.58 12.81 5.42
N THR A 40 -6.66 13.41 4.69
CA THR A 40 -6.89 14.63 3.91
C THR A 40 -6.59 14.39 2.44
N PHE A 41 -7.32 15.12 1.58
CA PHE A 41 -7.22 15.01 0.14
C PHE A 41 -6.98 16.40 -0.43
N ALA A 42 -5.80 16.62 -0.99
CA ALA A 42 -5.43 17.87 -1.63
C ALA A 42 -6.04 17.96 -3.05
N PRO A 43 -6.36 19.18 -3.54
CA PRO A 43 -6.96 19.36 -4.86
C PRO A 43 -6.10 18.88 -6.04
N ASP A 44 -4.79 18.69 -5.82
CA ASP A 44 -3.83 18.17 -6.79
C ASP A 44 -3.73 16.64 -6.79
N GLY A 45 -4.60 15.95 -6.05
CA GLY A 45 -4.67 14.49 -6.00
C GLY A 45 -3.84 13.85 -4.90
N TRP A 46 -3.03 14.63 -4.16
CA TRP A 46 -2.29 14.08 -3.03
C TRP A 46 -3.22 13.72 -1.87
N ILE A 47 -2.89 12.60 -1.24
CA ILE A 47 -3.51 12.09 -0.03
C ILE A 47 -2.46 12.20 1.06
N ASP A 48 -2.83 12.82 2.17
CA ASP A 48 -1.98 12.89 3.36
C ASP A 48 -2.72 12.35 4.57
N TYR A 49 -2.05 11.47 5.31
CA TYR A 49 -2.53 10.94 6.58
C TYR A 49 -1.43 11.07 7.62
N ASP A 50 -1.77 11.64 8.79
CA ASP A 50 -0.91 11.70 9.96
C ASP A 50 -1.68 11.14 11.17
N GLY A 51 -1.24 9.98 11.65
CA GLY A 51 -1.92 9.22 12.69
C GLY A 51 -0.98 8.70 13.77
N PRO A 52 -1.51 8.00 14.78
CA PRO A 52 -0.69 7.49 15.88
C PRO A 52 0.36 6.48 15.41
N GLY A 53 1.63 6.90 15.38
CA GLY A 53 2.78 6.04 15.09
C GLY A 53 3.07 5.81 13.60
N ILE A 54 2.21 6.29 12.71
CA ILE A 54 2.41 6.23 11.26
C ILE A 54 1.88 7.51 10.61
N SER A 55 2.54 7.93 9.54
CA SER A 55 1.98 8.84 8.56
C SER A 55 2.20 8.25 7.17
N PHE A 56 1.43 8.66 6.18
CA PHE A 56 1.71 8.28 4.81
C PHE A 56 1.19 9.33 3.85
N ASN A 57 1.76 9.31 2.65
CA ASN A 57 1.14 9.96 1.50
C ASN A 57 0.93 8.98 0.35
N ALA A 58 0.01 9.35 -0.54
CA ALA A 58 -0.29 8.63 -1.76
C ALA A 58 -0.82 9.63 -2.79
N GLN A 59 -0.80 9.24 -4.06
CA GLN A 59 -1.43 10.02 -5.13
C GLN A 59 -2.61 9.25 -5.70
N VAL A 60 -3.74 9.95 -5.84
CA VAL A 60 -4.96 9.46 -6.47
C VAL A 60 -5.45 10.60 -7.36
N ASP A 61 -5.54 10.35 -8.66
CA ASP A 61 -5.85 11.38 -9.66
C ASP A 61 -7.38 11.64 -9.76
N ASP A 62 -7.89 11.91 -10.96
CA ASP A 62 -9.30 12.28 -11.21
C ASP A 62 -10.26 11.19 -10.70
N ASP A 63 -11.26 11.60 -9.93
CA ASP A 63 -12.21 10.74 -9.22
C ASP A 63 -12.89 9.68 -10.08
N ASP A 64 -13.18 9.99 -11.36
CA ASP A 64 -13.91 9.10 -12.27
C ASP A 64 -12.99 8.14 -13.04
N GLU A 65 -11.68 8.32 -12.96
CA GLU A 65 -10.72 7.42 -13.59
C GLU A 65 -10.53 6.11 -12.82
N PRO A 66 -10.30 4.98 -13.51
CA PRO A 66 -10.04 3.71 -12.88
C PRO A 66 -8.65 3.69 -12.22
N SER A 67 -8.60 3.33 -10.95
CA SER A 67 -7.35 3.05 -10.24
C SER A 67 -6.96 1.58 -10.46
N THR A 68 -5.75 1.33 -10.95
CA THR A 68 -5.19 -0.04 -11.07
C THR A 68 -4.23 -0.38 -9.93
N CYS A 69 -3.59 0.64 -9.36
CA CYS A 69 -2.69 0.55 -8.23
C CYS A 69 -2.87 1.73 -7.26
N LEU A 70 -2.46 1.52 -6.02
CA LEU A 70 -2.30 2.57 -5.02
C LEU A 70 -0.89 2.42 -4.46
N ALA A 71 -0.03 3.40 -4.72
CA ALA A 71 1.31 3.46 -4.14
C ALA A 71 1.25 4.24 -2.83
N LEU A 72 1.61 3.59 -1.72
CA LEU A 72 1.64 4.18 -0.40
C LEU A 72 3.08 4.44 0.01
N PHE A 73 3.40 5.69 0.35
CA PHE A 73 4.67 6.06 0.96
C PHE A 73 4.45 6.19 2.46
N ILE A 74 4.69 5.11 3.19
CA ILE A 74 4.41 5.04 4.62
C ILE A 74 5.66 5.44 5.39
N TYR A 75 5.50 6.43 6.27
CA TYR A 75 6.48 6.89 7.24
C TYR A 75 6.09 6.38 8.62
N GLY A 76 7.10 5.98 9.38
CA GLY A 76 6.92 5.28 10.64
C GLY A 76 7.72 3.98 10.63
N ALA A 77 8.31 3.65 11.78
CA ALA A 77 9.13 2.47 11.92
C ALA A 77 8.30 1.31 12.48
N GLY A 78 8.52 0.12 11.92
CA GLY A 78 8.06 -1.14 12.51
C GLY A 78 6.72 -1.67 11.99
N PRO A 79 6.19 -2.70 12.66
CA PRO A 79 5.10 -3.52 12.13
C PRO A 79 3.79 -2.76 11.87
N ALA A 80 3.56 -1.61 12.53
CA ALA A 80 2.36 -0.81 12.32
C ALA A 80 2.25 -0.29 10.88
N ALA A 81 3.37 0.11 10.26
CA ALA A 81 3.41 0.57 8.88
C ALA A 81 3.04 -0.55 7.88
N ALA A 82 3.54 -1.77 8.11
CA ALA A 82 3.15 -2.92 7.31
C ALA A 82 1.67 -3.28 7.54
N ARG A 83 1.21 -3.32 8.79
CA ARG A 83 -0.19 -3.66 9.10
C ARG A 83 -1.19 -2.73 8.42
N ILE A 84 -0.94 -1.41 8.38
CA ILE A 84 -1.88 -0.51 7.72
C ILE A 84 -1.94 -0.76 6.21
N ALA A 85 -0.81 -1.05 5.56
CA ALA A 85 -0.79 -1.40 4.14
C ALA A 85 -1.60 -2.67 3.86
N LEU A 86 -1.49 -3.67 4.74
CA LEU A 86 -2.28 -4.90 4.66
C LEU A 86 -3.78 -4.61 4.81
N THR A 87 -4.18 -3.85 5.83
CA THR A 87 -5.58 -3.49 6.07
C THR A 87 -6.20 -2.69 4.91
N ILE A 88 -5.45 -1.75 4.33
CA ILE A 88 -5.90 -1.00 3.15
C ILE A 88 -6.08 -1.95 1.95
N ALA A 89 -5.12 -2.85 1.72
CA ALA A 89 -5.21 -3.81 0.63
C ALA A 89 -6.42 -4.74 0.79
N GLU A 90 -6.66 -5.29 1.98
CA GLU A 90 -7.82 -6.13 2.28
C GLU A 90 -9.13 -5.38 2.02
N ALA A 91 -9.25 -4.13 2.46
CA ALA A 91 -10.46 -3.33 2.26
C ALA A 91 -10.71 -2.98 0.78
N LEU A 92 -9.66 -2.86 -0.03
CA LEU A 92 -9.76 -2.68 -1.48
C LEU A 92 -9.96 -4.01 -2.25
N ASN A 93 -10.05 -5.14 -1.52
CA ASN A 93 -10.02 -6.49 -2.06
C ASN A 93 -8.82 -6.68 -3.01
N ALA A 94 -7.66 -6.25 -2.55
CA ALA A 94 -6.41 -6.18 -3.29
C ALA A 94 -5.28 -6.88 -2.51
N ARG A 95 -4.09 -6.95 -3.11
CA ARG A 95 -2.88 -7.44 -2.46
C ARG A 95 -1.85 -6.33 -2.39
N ALA A 96 -1.22 -6.19 -1.22
CA ALA A 96 -0.09 -5.29 -0.99
C ALA A 96 1.20 -6.03 -1.32
N PHE A 97 2.11 -5.36 -2.03
CA PHE A 97 3.46 -5.87 -2.27
C PHE A 97 4.42 -5.12 -1.34
N ALA A 98 5.22 -5.87 -0.57
CA ALA A 98 6.12 -5.32 0.43
C ALA A 98 7.57 -5.40 -0.06
N THR A 99 8.18 -4.23 -0.28
CA THR A 99 9.57 -4.13 -0.77
C THR A 99 10.62 -4.67 0.20
N GLY A 100 10.31 -4.70 1.50
CA GLY A 100 11.21 -5.24 2.53
C GLY A 100 11.43 -6.75 2.44
N VAL A 101 10.49 -7.49 1.84
CA VAL A 101 10.57 -8.96 1.63
C VAL A 101 10.48 -9.38 0.17
N ALA A 102 10.26 -8.42 -0.74
CA ALA A 102 10.01 -8.65 -2.16
C ALA A 102 8.86 -9.65 -2.43
N ASP A 103 7.85 -9.64 -1.55
CA ASP A 103 6.73 -10.57 -1.59
C ASP A 103 5.39 -9.85 -1.30
N PHE A 104 4.28 -10.54 -1.53
CA PHE A 104 2.98 -10.10 -1.05
C PHE A 104 2.95 -10.06 0.47
N LEU A 105 2.40 -8.97 1.00
CA LEU A 105 2.18 -8.82 2.41
C LEU A 105 1.05 -9.74 2.86
N THR A 106 1.31 -10.50 3.91
CA THR A 106 0.36 -11.41 4.58
C THR A 106 0.42 -11.18 6.08
N PRO A 107 -0.58 -11.61 6.86
CA PRO A 107 -0.52 -11.55 8.31
C PRO A 107 0.75 -12.19 8.91
N ASP A 108 1.29 -13.21 8.25
CA ASP A 108 2.43 -14.01 8.74
C ASP A 108 3.79 -13.36 8.48
N ASN A 109 3.88 -12.42 7.53
CA ASN A 109 5.15 -11.78 7.15
C ASN A 109 5.24 -10.28 7.44
N VAL A 110 4.24 -9.71 8.13
CA VAL A 110 4.18 -8.28 8.52
C VAL A 110 5.44 -7.80 9.23
N GLU A 111 5.93 -8.58 10.20
CA GLU A 111 7.11 -8.19 11.00
C GLU A 111 8.38 -8.24 10.14
N SER A 112 8.60 -9.36 9.44
CA SER A 112 9.72 -9.53 8.52
C SER A 112 9.76 -8.46 7.41
N ALA A 113 8.59 -8.04 6.90
CA ALA A 113 8.49 -6.96 5.92
C ALA A 113 8.97 -5.62 6.47
N ALA A 114 8.59 -5.29 7.70
CA ALA A 114 9.05 -4.08 8.37
C ALA A 114 10.55 -4.14 8.68
N ASP A 115 11.02 -5.26 9.22
CA ASP A 115 12.44 -5.47 9.58
C ASP A 115 13.34 -5.44 8.35
N GLY A 116 12.90 -6.00 7.23
CA GLY A 116 13.63 -5.97 5.96
C GLY A 116 13.82 -4.55 5.43
N TRP A 117 12.78 -3.71 5.50
CA TRP A 117 12.88 -2.30 5.14
C TRP A 117 13.80 -1.52 6.09
N LEU A 118 13.67 -1.73 7.41
CA LEU A 118 14.53 -1.08 8.40
C LEU A 118 16.00 -1.45 8.21
N SER A 119 16.29 -2.73 7.98
CA SER A 119 17.64 -3.22 7.71
C SER A 119 18.24 -2.59 6.45
N TYR A 120 17.44 -2.44 5.39
CA TYR A 120 17.87 -1.75 4.17
C TYR A 120 18.17 -0.27 4.43
N ARG A 121 17.25 0.44 5.11
CA ARG A 121 17.41 1.85 5.47
C ARG A 121 18.67 2.08 6.28
N ASP A 122 18.87 1.29 7.33
CA ASP A 122 20.00 1.44 8.26
C ASP A 122 21.32 1.24 7.53
N ARG A 123 21.41 0.24 6.64
CA ARG A 123 22.57 0.06 5.77
C ARG A 123 22.85 1.27 4.86
N VAL A 124 21.82 1.88 4.28
CA VAL A 124 21.98 3.05 3.38
C VAL A 124 22.37 4.31 4.15
N LEU A 125 21.94 4.45 5.40
CA LEU A 125 22.25 5.62 6.25
C LEU A 125 23.60 5.51 6.97
N GLU A 126 24.17 4.31 7.07
CA GLU A 126 25.51 4.06 7.61
C GLU A 126 26.64 4.29 6.58
N GLU A 127 26.30 4.55 5.31
CA GLU A 127 27.21 4.96 4.22
C GLU A 127 27.32 6.49 4.10
#